data_AF-A0A1B6DJ85-F1
#
_entry.id   AF-A0A1B6DJ85-F1
#
_cell.length_a   1.000
_cell.length_b   1.000
_cell.length_c   1.000
_cell.angle_alpha   90.00
_cell.angle_beta   90.00
_cell.angle_gamma   90.00
#
_symmetry.space_group_name_H-M   'P 1'
#
loop_
_entity.id
_entity.type
_entity.pdbx_description
1 polymer ?
#
loop_
_entity_poly.entity_id
_entity_poly.type
_entity_poly.pdbx_seq_one_letter_code
_entity_poly.pdbx_strand_id
1 'polypeptide(L)'
;LCHKQEEVKVSTLYNLHLFTDHINAGIKAVKEKFPNKKYIIVIDEGLILSPDFLFYMAQISFIFEKDDSVLAISAWNPNGYKNVSGNPNLAYRSEHFPGLGFMIPFAVFDKYIDKNLSCCSQPTYLGWNQAIQASKGNIIIPDLSRVMRRPLDVLQLNPSDVQFQLFAQERETNIDPAVWIRKPQDLTKERYFQHIVTLIQGSTTLYVSETDLKLCNKGNNNVISVIIQQLSGKVVVVYYKENKSRPFHNFRILVKCFNMIIPKDIKPQGIYQKLFRLTKNGNEILLIEHASPFFKPQLPLKSNIS
;
A
#
# COMPACT_ATOMS: atom_id res chain seq x y z
N LEU A 1 14.60 -12.19 -52.80
CA LEU A 1 13.43 -12.90 -52.22
C LEU A 1 13.13 -12.30 -50.84
N CYS A 2 12.72 -11.02 -50.84
CA CYS A 2 12.01 -10.40 -49.72
C CYS A 2 10.55 -10.36 -50.16
N HIS A 3 9.64 -11.06 -49.49
CA HIS A 3 8.21 -10.79 -49.55
C HIS A 3 7.45 -11.56 -48.48
N LYS A 4 7.09 -10.83 -47.42
CA LYS A 4 5.74 -10.62 -46.87
C LYS A 4 5.85 -10.44 -45.36
N GLN A 5 6.08 -9.19 -44.96
CA GLN A 5 5.57 -8.70 -43.68
C GLN A 5 4.05 -8.68 -43.83
N GLU A 6 3.37 -9.63 -43.20
CA GLU A 6 1.99 -9.39 -42.80
C GLU A 6 2.03 -8.36 -41.68
N GLU A 7 1.49 -7.17 -41.96
CA GLU A 7 1.14 -6.22 -40.92
C GLU A 7 0.14 -6.89 -39.98
N VAL A 8 0.64 -7.36 -38.83
CA VAL A 8 -0.23 -7.62 -37.69
C VAL A 8 -0.76 -6.26 -37.26
N LYS A 9 -1.96 -5.91 -37.74
CA LYS A 9 -2.77 -4.88 -37.11
C LYS A 9 -3.07 -5.36 -35.69
N VAL A 10 -2.21 -4.97 -34.74
CA VAL A 10 -2.53 -5.03 -33.32
C VAL A 10 -3.62 -4.00 -33.10
N SER A 11 -4.87 -4.43 -33.23
CA SER A 11 -6.00 -3.63 -32.76
C SER A 11 -5.88 -3.55 -31.25
N THR A 12 -5.38 -2.41 -30.77
CA THR A 12 -5.34 -2.05 -29.35
C THR A 12 -6.76 -1.78 -28.86
N LEU A 13 -7.55 -2.84 -28.75
CA LEU A 13 -8.74 -2.89 -27.93
C LEU A 13 -8.37 -3.73 -26.70
N TYR A 14 -7.77 -3.09 -25.71
CA TYR A 14 -7.64 -3.66 -24.37
C TYR A 14 -9.05 -3.82 -23.80
N ASN A 15 -9.70 -4.93 -24.13
CA ASN A 15 -10.90 -5.38 -23.44
C ASN A 15 -10.50 -5.73 -22.01
N LEU A 16 -10.68 -4.80 -21.07
CA LEU A 16 -10.37 -5.00 -19.65
C LEU A 16 -11.00 -6.27 -19.07
N HIS A 17 -12.14 -6.72 -19.62
CA HIS A 17 -12.77 -7.98 -19.25
C HIS A 17 -11.86 -9.21 -19.44
N LEU A 18 -11.00 -9.25 -20.46
CA LEU A 18 -10.12 -10.40 -20.72
C LEU A 18 -8.97 -10.51 -19.70
N PHE A 19 -8.47 -9.40 -19.16
CA PHE A 19 -7.24 -9.40 -18.34
C PHE A 19 -7.39 -10.21 -17.04
N THR A 20 -8.45 -9.97 -16.27
CA THR A 20 -8.63 -10.71 -15.02
C THR A 20 -9.16 -12.13 -15.25
N ASP A 21 -9.88 -12.36 -16.35
CA ASP A 21 -10.25 -13.72 -16.77
C ASP A 21 -9.00 -14.57 -17.01
N HIS A 22 -7.95 -13.99 -17.60
CA HIS A 22 -6.66 -14.66 -17.76
C HIS A 22 -5.93 -14.92 -16.43
N ILE A 23 -5.93 -13.97 -15.48
CA ILE A 23 -5.34 -14.20 -14.14
C ILE A 23 -6.07 -15.32 -13.41
N ASN A 24 -7.41 -15.29 -13.40
CA ASN A 24 -8.22 -16.31 -12.73
C ASN A 24 -8.01 -17.69 -13.36
N ALA A 25 -8.03 -17.77 -14.70
CA ALA A 25 -7.75 -19.01 -15.42
C ALA A 25 -6.32 -19.52 -15.15
N GLY A 26 -5.33 -18.63 -15.12
CA GLY A 26 -3.95 -18.95 -14.79
C GLY A 26 -3.79 -19.53 -13.37
N ILE A 27 -4.43 -18.90 -12.38
CA ILE A 27 -4.42 -19.39 -10.99
C ILE A 27 -5.04 -20.79 -10.91
N LYS A 28 -6.18 -21.03 -11.59
CA LYS A 28 -6.82 -22.35 -11.65
C LYS A 28 -5.92 -23.40 -12.29
N ALA A 29 -5.33 -23.10 -13.43
CA ALA A 29 -4.42 -24.01 -14.13
C ALA A 29 -3.20 -24.38 -13.27
N VAL A 30 -2.61 -23.41 -12.54
CA VAL A 30 -1.50 -23.67 -11.61
C VAL A 30 -1.97 -24.54 -10.44
N LYS A 31 -3.15 -24.27 -9.88
CA LYS A 31 -3.71 -25.08 -8.78
C LYS A 31 -3.93 -26.53 -9.19
N GLU A 32 -4.50 -26.77 -10.38
CA GLU A 32 -4.71 -28.10 -10.94
C GLU A 32 -3.39 -28.84 -11.17
N LYS A 33 -2.39 -28.13 -11.71
CA LYS A 33 -1.07 -28.70 -11.98
C LYS A 33 -0.23 -28.96 -10.72
N PHE A 34 -0.44 -28.18 -9.66
CA PHE A 34 0.32 -28.25 -8.42
C PHE A 34 -0.60 -28.36 -7.19
N PRO A 35 -1.38 -29.47 -7.06
CA PRO A 35 -2.45 -29.59 -6.08
C PRO A 35 -1.98 -29.56 -4.61
N ASN A 36 -0.70 -29.86 -4.36
CA ASN A 36 -0.11 -29.87 -3.02
C ASN A 36 0.46 -28.50 -2.59
N LYS A 37 0.42 -27.48 -3.45
CA LYS A 37 0.87 -26.13 -3.09
C LYS A 37 -0.26 -25.37 -2.42
N LYS A 38 0.07 -24.64 -1.35
CA LYS A 38 -0.93 -23.89 -0.54
C LYS A 38 -1.17 -22.47 -1.05
N TYR A 39 -0.20 -21.89 -1.73
CA TYR A 39 -0.20 -20.49 -2.19
C TYR A 39 0.50 -20.37 -3.54
N ILE A 40 0.18 -19.29 -4.23
CA ILE A 40 0.70 -18.93 -5.55
C ILE A 40 1.23 -17.50 -5.51
N ILE A 41 2.32 -17.23 -6.24
CA ILE A 41 2.77 -15.88 -6.55
C ILE A 41 2.22 -15.51 -7.93
N VAL A 42 1.52 -14.39 -8.01
CA VAL A 42 0.98 -13.82 -9.24
C VAL A 42 1.74 -12.54 -9.54
N ILE A 43 2.25 -12.41 -10.76
CA ILE A 43 3.00 -11.24 -11.24
C ILE A 43 2.23 -10.68 -12.42
N ASP A 44 1.66 -9.48 -12.23
CA ASP A 44 0.99 -8.76 -13.30
C ASP A 44 1.99 -8.42 -14.42
N GLU A 45 1.50 -8.41 -15.66
CA GLU A 45 2.30 -8.01 -16.82
C GLU A 45 2.92 -6.62 -16.62
N GLY A 46 4.06 -6.32 -17.24
CA GLY A 46 4.65 -4.98 -17.25
C GLY A 46 5.26 -4.52 -15.91
N LEU A 47 5.52 -5.46 -15.01
CA LEU A 47 6.28 -5.24 -13.78
C LEU A 47 7.76 -5.56 -13.98
N ILE A 48 8.62 -4.69 -13.45
CA ILE A 48 10.04 -4.96 -13.20
C ILE A 48 10.15 -5.39 -11.74
N LEU A 49 10.79 -6.54 -11.49
CA LEU A 49 10.96 -7.09 -10.15
C LEU A 49 12.24 -6.53 -9.50
N SER A 50 12.16 -6.21 -8.22
CA SER A 50 13.35 -5.96 -7.38
C SER A 50 14.22 -7.22 -7.31
N PRO A 51 15.56 -7.09 -7.18
CA PRO A 51 16.46 -8.24 -7.02
C PRO A 51 16.10 -9.15 -5.83
N ASP A 52 15.51 -8.61 -4.76
CA ASP A 52 15.09 -9.35 -3.57
C ASP A 52 13.63 -9.83 -3.61
N PHE A 53 12.90 -9.70 -4.73
CA PHE A 53 11.45 -9.97 -4.78
C PHE A 53 11.04 -11.33 -4.20
N LEU A 54 11.69 -12.41 -4.63
CA LEU A 54 11.39 -13.76 -4.10
C LEU A 54 11.87 -13.93 -2.65
N PHE A 55 12.96 -13.25 -2.28
CA PHE A 55 13.48 -13.29 -0.91
C PHE A 55 12.54 -12.59 0.07
N TYR A 56 11.98 -11.43 -0.30
CA TYR A 56 10.92 -10.74 0.45
C TYR A 56 9.70 -11.65 0.66
N MET A 57 9.22 -12.29 -0.40
CA MET A 57 8.07 -13.20 -0.33
C MET A 57 8.34 -14.40 0.59
N ALA A 58 9.52 -15.02 0.47
CA ALA A 58 9.90 -16.16 1.29
C ALA A 58 9.95 -15.82 2.78
N GLN A 59 10.54 -14.66 3.14
CA GLN A 59 10.66 -14.20 4.52
C GLN A 59 9.33 -14.03 5.26
N ILE A 60 8.24 -13.74 4.53
CA ILE A 60 6.93 -13.41 5.12
C ILE A 60 5.92 -14.55 4.94
N SER A 61 6.12 -15.44 3.96
CA SER A 61 5.17 -16.51 3.60
C SER A 61 4.70 -17.40 4.76
N PHE A 62 5.53 -17.60 5.79
CA PHE A 62 5.18 -18.40 6.97
C PHE A 62 3.96 -17.85 7.72
N ILE A 63 3.65 -16.54 7.58
CA ILE A 63 2.52 -15.89 8.26
C ILE A 63 1.18 -16.53 7.86
N PHE A 64 1.05 -17.04 6.63
CA PHE A 64 -0.17 -17.72 6.20
C PHE A 64 -0.49 -18.96 7.03
N GLU A 65 0.48 -19.57 7.70
CA GLU A 65 0.27 -20.71 8.60
C GLU A 65 0.07 -20.30 10.07
N LYS A 66 0.23 -19.01 10.38
CA LYS A 66 0.19 -18.47 11.76
C LYS A 66 -0.97 -17.51 12.00
N ASP A 67 -1.49 -16.88 10.95
CA ASP A 67 -2.48 -15.81 11.06
C ASP A 67 -3.42 -15.80 9.84
N ASP A 68 -4.59 -16.41 10.00
CA ASP A 68 -5.65 -16.48 8.98
C ASP A 68 -6.25 -15.11 8.63
N SER A 69 -5.95 -14.06 9.41
CA SER A 69 -6.38 -12.71 9.07
C SER A 69 -5.51 -12.06 7.99
N VAL A 70 -4.38 -12.67 7.61
CA VAL A 70 -3.56 -12.23 6.47
C VAL A 70 -3.99 -12.96 5.20
N LEU A 71 -4.47 -12.20 4.22
CA LEU A 71 -5.08 -12.76 3.02
C LEU A 71 -4.14 -12.82 1.84
N ALA A 72 -3.15 -11.92 1.80
CA ALA A 72 -2.12 -11.89 0.78
C ALA A 72 -0.89 -11.12 1.27
N ILE A 73 0.21 -11.29 0.56
CA ILE A 73 1.42 -10.48 0.68
C ILE A 73 1.63 -9.84 -0.69
N SER A 74 1.62 -8.52 -0.78
CA SER A 74 1.95 -7.80 -2.00
C SER A 74 3.37 -7.23 -1.90
N ALA A 75 4.06 -7.18 -3.04
CA ALA A 75 5.33 -6.49 -3.21
C ALA A 75 5.15 -4.99 -3.46
N TRP A 76 3.92 -4.50 -3.58
CA TRP A 76 3.65 -3.12 -3.96
C TRP A 76 3.20 -2.28 -2.77
N ASN A 77 3.87 -1.15 -2.54
CA ASN A 77 3.36 -0.07 -1.71
C ASN A 77 2.60 0.95 -2.59
N PRO A 78 1.27 1.07 -2.46
CA PRO A 78 0.48 2.09 -3.17
C PRO A 78 0.92 3.52 -2.92
N ASN A 79 1.61 3.76 -1.82
CA ASN A 79 2.10 5.07 -1.40
C ASN A 79 3.63 5.16 -1.42
N GLY A 80 4.29 4.21 -2.11
CA GLY A 80 5.74 4.11 -2.28
C GLY A 80 6.34 5.18 -3.19
N TYR A 81 5.91 6.44 -3.03
CA TYR A 81 6.41 7.55 -3.82
C TYR A 81 7.78 8.01 -3.32
N LYS A 82 8.51 8.69 -4.21
CA LYS A 82 9.79 9.33 -3.88
C LYS A 82 9.69 10.21 -2.64
N ASN A 83 10.69 10.09 -1.76
CA ASN A 83 10.81 10.81 -0.48
C ASN A 83 9.77 10.47 0.60
N VAL A 84 8.84 9.54 0.37
CA VAL A 84 7.83 9.11 1.37
C VAL A 84 7.80 7.58 1.58
N SER A 85 8.82 6.91 1.05
CA SER A 85 9.07 5.49 1.14
C SER A 85 10.57 5.28 0.96
N GLY A 86 11.20 4.46 1.77
CA GLY A 86 12.67 4.36 1.73
C GLY A 86 13.31 3.43 2.74
N ASN A 87 12.55 2.78 3.62
CA ASN A 87 13.11 1.77 4.52
C ASN A 87 12.89 0.37 3.93
N PRO A 88 13.92 -0.26 3.35
CA PRO A 88 13.76 -1.57 2.72
C PRO A 88 13.43 -2.66 3.75
N ASN A 89 13.78 -2.48 5.03
CA ASN A 89 13.57 -3.48 6.08
C ASN A 89 12.16 -3.47 6.70
N LEU A 90 11.25 -2.58 6.27
CA LEU A 90 9.90 -2.47 6.85
C LEU A 90 8.83 -3.10 5.98
N ALA A 91 7.83 -3.66 6.64
CA ALA A 91 6.57 -4.08 6.07
C ALA A 91 5.41 -3.72 7.00
N TYR A 92 4.22 -3.58 6.44
CA TYR A 92 3.02 -3.08 7.08
C TYR A 92 1.84 -4.01 6.83
N ARG A 93 0.89 -4.03 7.76
CA ARG A 93 -0.47 -4.52 7.49
C ARG A 93 -1.29 -3.41 6.85
N SER A 94 -2.12 -3.75 5.88
CA SER A 94 -3.03 -2.86 5.15
C SER A 94 -4.41 -3.53 5.01
N GLU A 95 -5.48 -2.76 5.15
CA GLU A 95 -6.87 -3.18 4.87
C GLU A 95 -7.23 -3.04 3.39
N HIS A 96 -6.30 -2.56 2.56
CA HIS A 96 -6.46 -2.45 1.12
C HIS A 96 -5.63 -3.51 0.40
N PHE A 97 -6.21 -4.16 -0.62
CA PHE A 97 -5.51 -5.07 -1.52
C PHE A 97 -4.95 -4.32 -2.73
N PRO A 98 -3.61 -4.15 -2.81
CA PRO A 98 -2.98 -3.30 -3.81
C PRO A 98 -2.62 -4.03 -5.12
N GLY A 99 -2.77 -5.36 -5.18
CA GLY A 99 -2.36 -6.16 -6.35
C GLY A 99 -0.85 -6.08 -6.62
N LEU A 100 -0.48 -6.12 -7.91
CA LEU A 100 0.87 -5.93 -8.46
C LEU A 100 1.97 -6.76 -7.78
N GLY A 101 2.16 -7.99 -8.24
CA GLY A 101 3.20 -8.88 -7.70
C GLY A 101 2.86 -9.32 -6.28
N PHE A 102 2.01 -10.32 -6.13
CA PHE A 102 1.48 -10.73 -4.83
C PHE A 102 1.46 -12.24 -4.66
N MET A 103 1.61 -12.69 -3.41
CA MET A 103 1.40 -14.06 -3.00
C MET A 103 0.03 -14.19 -2.33
N ILE A 104 -0.78 -15.17 -2.76
CA ILE A 104 -2.12 -15.43 -2.24
C ILE A 104 -2.30 -16.94 -1.96
N PRO A 105 -2.88 -17.34 -0.81
CA PRO A 105 -3.30 -18.72 -0.58
C PRO A 105 -4.43 -19.13 -1.52
N PHE A 106 -4.40 -20.35 -2.05
CA PHE A 106 -5.49 -20.84 -2.91
C PHE A 106 -6.84 -20.84 -2.18
N ALA A 107 -6.86 -21.12 -0.87
CA ALA A 107 -8.08 -21.06 -0.06
C ALA A 107 -8.69 -19.64 -0.01
N VAL A 108 -7.86 -18.59 -0.02
CA VAL A 108 -8.32 -17.19 -0.08
C VAL A 108 -8.86 -16.89 -1.47
N PHE A 109 -8.15 -17.30 -2.53
CA PHE A 109 -8.60 -17.14 -3.91
C PHE A 109 -9.96 -17.80 -4.14
N ASP A 110 -10.13 -19.08 -3.76
CA ASP A 110 -11.38 -19.83 -3.93
C ASP A 110 -12.55 -19.19 -3.19
N LYS A 111 -12.28 -18.66 -1.99
CA LYS A 111 -13.31 -18.11 -1.11
C LYS A 111 -13.79 -16.73 -1.55
N TYR A 112 -12.87 -15.86 -1.93
CA TYR A 112 -13.18 -14.44 -2.13
C TYR A 112 -13.15 -13.99 -3.59
N ILE A 113 -12.34 -14.62 -4.44
CA ILE A 113 -12.12 -14.17 -5.83
C ILE A 113 -12.89 -15.05 -6.81
N ASP A 114 -12.67 -16.37 -6.80
CA ASP A 114 -13.19 -17.28 -7.84
C ASP A 114 -14.73 -17.27 -7.93
N LYS A 115 -15.39 -17.21 -6.77
CA LYS A 115 -16.86 -17.22 -6.68
C LYS A 115 -17.49 -15.85 -6.91
N ASN A 116 -16.70 -14.80 -7.09
CA ASN A 116 -17.19 -13.42 -7.14
C ASN A 116 -16.82 -12.75 -8.47
N LEU A 117 -17.42 -13.22 -9.57
CA LEU A 117 -17.14 -12.71 -10.92
C LEU A 117 -17.42 -11.20 -11.08
N SER A 118 -18.26 -10.60 -10.24
CA SER A 118 -18.63 -9.19 -10.36
C SER A 118 -17.61 -8.21 -9.78
N CYS A 119 -16.78 -8.61 -8.80
CA CYS A 119 -15.76 -7.72 -8.21
C CYS A 119 -14.58 -7.47 -9.12
N CYS A 120 -14.31 -8.42 -10.00
CA CYS A 120 -12.95 -8.69 -10.42
C CYS A 120 -12.79 -8.58 -11.94
N SER A 121 -13.63 -7.80 -12.62
CA SER A 121 -13.46 -7.45 -14.04
C SER A 121 -12.44 -6.33 -14.28
N GLN A 122 -11.96 -5.69 -13.21
CA GLN A 122 -10.95 -4.62 -13.23
C GLN A 122 -9.56 -5.18 -12.87
N PRO A 123 -8.47 -4.46 -13.19
CA PRO A 123 -7.12 -4.85 -12.81
C PRO A 123 -7.01 -5.09 -11.29
N THR A 124 -6.09 -5.96 -10.87
CA THR A 124 -5.99 -6.44 -9.49
C THR A 124 -5.88 -5.31 -8.45
N TYR A 125 -5.11 -4.27 -8.78
CA TYR A 125 -4.90 -3.07 -7.96
C TYR A 125 -6.10 -2.11 -7.86
N LEU A 126 -7.21 -2.41 -8.55
CA LEU A 126 -8.47 -1.67 -8.47
C LEU A 126 -9.63 -2.57 -8.01
N GLY A 127 -9.85 -3.70 -8.69
CA GLY A 127 -11.07 -4.50 -8.55
C GLY A 127 -11.08 -5.44 -7.34
N TRP A 128 -9.96 -6.12 -7.08
CA TRP A 128 -9.93 -7.24 -6.12
C TRP A 128 -10.12 -6.78 -4.68
N ASN A 129 -9.82 -5.52 -4.41
CA ASN A 129 -10.04 -4.93 -3.10
C ASN A 129 -11.51 -5.02 -2.65
N GLN A 130 -12.49 -4.94 -3.55
CA GLN A 130 -13.90 -5.05 -3.18
C GLN A 130 -14.25 -6.42 -2.60
N ALA A 131 -13.75 -7.50 -3.22
CA ALA A 131 -13.97 -8.86 -2.73
C ALA A 131 -13.24 -9.12 -1.42
N ILE A 132 -11.98 -8.67 -1.33
CA ILE A 132 -11.12 -8.94 -0.20
C ILE A 132 -11.56 -8.14 1.03
N GLN A 133 -12.01 -6.89 0.89
CA GLN A 133 -12.43 -6.06 2.03
C GLN A 133 -13.67 -6.58 2.76
N ALA A 134 -14.56 -7.31 2.09
CA ALA A 134 -15.72 -7.94 2.73
C ALA A 134 -15.31 -8.91 3.86
N SER A 135 -14.08 -9.43 3.83
CA SER A 135 -13.56 -10.38 4.80
C SER A 135 -12.99 -9.75 6.09
N LYS A 136 -12.76 -8.43 6.12
CA LYS A 136 -12.05 -7.72 7.19
C LYS A 136 -10.62 -8.21 7.48
N GLY A 137 -10.00 -8.97 6.57
CA GLY A 137 -8.58 -9.35 6.71
C GLY A 137 -7.61 -8.26 6.23
N ASN A 138 -6.32 -8.54 6.31
CA ASN A 138 -5.25 -7.62 5.97
C ASN A 138 -4.29 -8.20 4.93
N ILE A 139 -3.61 -7.30 4.25
CA ILE A 139 -2.56 -7.57 3.29
C ILE A 139 -1.25 -7.07 3.86
N ILE A 140 -0.17 -7.84 3.69
CA ILE A 140 1.17 -7.35 4.00
C ILE A 140 1.73 -6.61 2.79
N ILE A 141 2.23 -5.40 2.98
CA ILE A 141 2.91 -4.58 1.96
C ILE A 141 4.26 -4.11 2.49
N PRO A 142 5.30 -3.94 1.68
CA PRO A 142 6.57 -3.38 2.14
C PRO A 142 6.44 -1.86 2.30
N ASP A 143 7.37 -1.22 3.03
CA ASP A 143 7.53 0.24 2.94
C ASP A 143 8.10 0.63 1.57
N LEU A 144 9.20 0.00 1.16
CA LEU A 144 9.82 0.18 -0.14
C LEU A 144 9.33 -0.91 -1.12
N SER A 145 8.75 -0.54 -2.25
CA SER A 145 8.19 -1.53 -3.19
C SER A 145 9.25 -2.51 -3.71
N ARG A 146 8.85 -3.75 -3.98
CA ARG A 146 9.66 -4.81 -4.62
C ARG A 146 9.27 -5.10 -6.06
N VAL A 147 8.37 -4.28 -6.59
CA VAL A 147 8.01 -4.25 -8.00
C VAL A 147 7.89 -2.80 -8.45
N MET A 148 8.14 -2.55 -9.73
CA MET A 148 7.94 -1.26 -10.38
C MET A 148 7.13 -1.47 -11.65
N ARG A 149 6.09 -0.67 -11.88
CA ARG A 149 5.40 -0.61 -13.17
C ARG A 149 6.32 0.08 -14.18
N ARG A 150 6.49 -0.49 -15.38
CA ARG A 150 7.29 0.15 -16.43
C ARG A 150 6.71 1.53 -16.79
N PRO A 151 7.51 2.62 -16.74
CA PRO A 151 7.01 3.96 -17.03
C PRO A 151 6.40 4.09 -18.44
N LEU A 152 7.00 3.43 -19.43
CA LEU A 152 6.50 3.44 -20.82
C LEU A 152 5.06 2.95 -20.96
N ASP A 153 4.62 2.01 -20.11
CA ASP A 153 3.26 1.48 -20.15
C ASP A 153 2.21 2.51 -19.69
N VAL A 154 2.65 3.60 -19.04
CA VAL A 154 1.78 4.58 -18.35
C VAL A 154 1.86 5.96 -19.00
N LEU A 155 3.03 6.39 -19.48
CA LEU A 155 3.25 7.74 -20.01
C LEU A 155 2.40 8.08 -21.24
N GLN A 156 1.88 7.07 -21.93
CA GLN A 156 0.99 7.21 -23.08
C GLN A 156 -0.50 7.41 -22.71
N LEU A 157 -0.86 7.26 -21.42
CA LEU A 157 -2.22 7.38 -20.94
C LEU A 157 -2.61 8.85 -20.71
N ASN A 158 -3.92 9.13 -20.72
CA ASN A 158 -4.42 10.46 -20.39
C ASN A 158 -4.14 10.79 -18.91
N PRO A 159 -3.72 12.03 -18.56
CA PRO A 159 -3.53 12.44 -17.16
C PRO A 159 -4.76 12.28 -16.24
N SER A 160 -5.97 12.25 -16.80
CA SER A 160 -7.18 11.96 -16.04
C SER A 160 -7.37 10.47 -15.74
N ASP A 161 -6.64 9.58 -16.41
CA ASP A 161 -6.71 8.13 -16.19
C ASP A 161 -6.17 7.77 -14.80
N VAL A 162 -6.91 6.92 -14.09
CA VAL A 162 -6.52 6.42 -12.76
C VAL A 162 -5.15 5.74 -12.79
N GLN A 163 -4.84 4.97 -13.83
CA GLN A 163 -3.53 4.34 -13.99
C GLN A 163 -2.42 5.38 -14.15
N PHE A 164 -2.66 6.44 -14.93
CA PHE A 164 -1.72 7.55 -15.03
C PHE A 164 -1.48 8.19 -13.67
N GLN A 165 -2.55 8.51 -12.94
CA GLN A 165 -2.44 9.16 -11.64
C GLN A 165 -1.75 8.29 -10.58
N LEU A 166 -1.89 6.96 -10.67
CA LEU A 166 -1.20 6.03 -9.78
C LEU A 166 0.28 5.87 -10.13
N PHE A 167 0.63 5.75 -11.41
CA PHE A 167 1.96 5.29 -11.82
C PHE A 167 2.86 6.35 -12.48
N ALA A 168 2.35 7.52 -12.83
CA ALA A 168 3.14 8.58 -13.48
C ALA A 168 4.03 9.36 -12.50
N GLN A 169 3.68 9.39 -11.20
CA GLN A 169 4.51 10.02 -10.18
C GLN A 169 5.73 9.14 -9.88
N GLU A 170 6.90 9.74 -9.64
CA GLU A 170 8.13 9.02 -9.27
C GLU A 170 7.94 8.15 -8.02
N ARG A 171 8.44 6.91 -8.08
CA ARG A 171 8.26 5.88 -7.06
C ARG A 171 9.59 5.24 -6.71
N GLU A 172 9.69 4.79 -5.47
CA GLU A 172 10.88 4.13 -4.94
C GLU A 172 10.69 2.61 -5.03
N THR A 173 11.70 1.91 -5.52
CA THR A 173 11.73 0.46 -5.60
C THR A 173 13.08 -0.03 -5.11
N ASN A 174 13.07 -1.11 -4.34
CA ASN A 174 14.29 -1.66 -3.80
C ASN A 174 15.22 -2.15 -4.93
N ILE A 175 16.52 -1.93 -4.75
CA ILE A 175 17.58 -2.41 -5.65
C ILE A 175 18.62 -3.26 -4.91
N ASP A 176 18.52 -3.35 -3.58
CA ASP A 176 19.44 -4.16 -2.76
C ASP A 176 18.97 -5.62 -2.72
N PRO A 177 19.77 -6.59 -3.19
CA PRO A 177 19.39 -8.01 -3.20
C PRO A 177 19.36 -8.67 -1.82
N ALA A 178 19.95 -8.07 -0.78
CA ALA A 178 20.24 -8.71 0.50
C ALA A 178 19.44 -8.12 1.68
N VAL A 179 18.21 -7.69 1.44
CA VAL A 179 17.38 -7.02 2.45
C VAL A 179 16.62 -8.01 3.33
N TRP A 180 16.80 -7.87 4.65
CA TRP A 180 16.02 -8.58 5.65
C TRP A 180 14.87 -7.73 6.20
N ILE A 181 13.66 -8.29 6.22
CA ILE A 181 12.52 -7.66 6.89
C ILE A 181 12.76 -7.73 8.40
N ARG A 182 12.65 -6.58 9.06
CA ARG A 182 12.86 -6.45 10.50
C ARG A 182 11.70 -7.11 11.23
N LYS A 183 11.99 -8.16 12.00
CA LYS A 183 11.04 -8.89 12.85
C LYS A 183 9.73 -9.27 12.12
N PRO A 184 9.78 -10.09 11.06
CA PRO A 184 8.59 -10.43 10.27
C PRO A 184 7.49 -11.12 11.11
N GLN A 185 7.86 -11.75 12.23
CA GLN A 185 6.90 -12.30 13.20
C GLN A 185 6.00 -11.26 13.87
N ASP A 186 6.39 -9.98 13.86
CA ASP A 186 5.57 -8.89 14.42
C ASP A 186 4.45 -8.47 13.46
N LEU A 187 4.40 -9.05 12.25
CA LEU A 187 3.34 -8.79 11.27
C LEU A 187 2.09 -9.65 11.50
N THR A 188 2.07 -10.59 12.45
CA THR A 188 0.83 -11.28 12.85
C THR A 188 -0.10 -10.33 13.59
N LYS A 189 -1.41 -10.53 13.51
CA LYS A 189 -2.43 -9.58 13.96
C LYS A 189 -2.21 -9.04 15.37
N GLU A 190 -2.06 -9.92 16.36
CA GLU A 190 -1.89 -9.55 17.76
C GLU A 190 -0.56 -8.83 17.99
N ARG A 191 0.52 -9.34 17.40
CA ARG A 191 1.86 -8.75 17.56
C ARG A 191 1.98 -7.41 16.84
N TYR A 192 1.33 -7.25 15.70
CA TYR A 192 1.35 -6.01 14.95
C TYR A 192 0.64 -4.89 15.71
N PHE A 193 -0.51 -5.19 16.32
CA PHE A 193 -1.20 -4.20 17.17
C PHE A 193 -0.30 -3.74 18.32
N GLN A 194 0.35 -4.68 19.02
CA GLN A 194 1.27 -4.35 20.12
C GLN A 194 2.50 -3.59 19.62
N HIS A 195 3.08 -3.99 18.48
CA HIS A 195 4.19 -3.30 17.85
C HIS A 195 3.85 -1.83 17.57
N ILE A 196 2.66 -1.55 17.03
CA ILE A 196 2.19 -0.17 16.80
C ILE A 196 2.03 0.59 18.13
N VAL A 197 1.46 -0.03 19.18
CA VAL A 197 1.35 0.59 20.50
C VAL A 197 2.72 0.97 21.06
N THR A 198 3.71 0.08 20.96
CA THR A 198 5.09 0.34 21.40
C THR A 198 5.75 1.45 20.59
N LEU A 199 5.57 1.49 19.26
CA LEU A 199 6.07 2.57 18.41
C LEU A 199 5.53 3.93 18.86
N ILE A 200 4.23 4.01 19.17
CA ILE A 200 3.57 5.25 19.61
C ILE A 200 4.01 5.66 21.02
N GLN A 201 4.36 4.72 21.90
CA GLN A 201 4.86 5.05 23.24
C GLN A 201 6.22 5.75 23.20
N GLY A 202 7.09 5.40 22.24
CA GLY A 202 8.41 5.99 22.07
C GLY A 202 8.50 7.13 21.05
N SER A 203 7.37 7.61 20.52
CA SER A 203 7.34 8.58 19.42
C SER A 203 7.31 10.04 19.85
N THR A 204 7.75 10.92 18.97
CA THR A 204 7.43 12.35 19.04
C THR A 204 6.02 12.59 18.49
N THR A 205 5.15 13.23 19.26
CA THR A 205 3.74 13.43 18.90
C THR A 205 3.47 14.85 18.42
N LEU A 206 2.72 14.98 17.33
CA LEU A 206 2.19 16.22 16.78
C LEU A 206 0.66 16.13 16.67
N TYR A 207 -0.03 17.22 16.98
CA TYR A 207 -1.48 17.34 16.83
C TYR A 207 -1.78 18.37 15.73
N VAL A 208 -2.54 17.95 14.72
CA VAL A 208 -2.85 18.78 13.55
C VAL A 208 -4.01 19.72 13.87
N SER A 209 -3.78 21.03 13.78
CA SER A 209 -4.82 22.05 13.86
C SER A 209 -5.49 22.32 12.51
N GLU A 210 -6.62 23.05 12.51
CA GLU A 210 -7.24 23.52 11.26
C GLU A 210 -6.31 24.46 10.46
N THR A 211 -5.49 25.25 11.16
CA THR A 211 -4.49 26.12 10.53
C THR A 211 -3.44 25.29 9.80
N ASP A 212 -2.96 24.21 10.41
CA ASP A 212 -1.99 23.30 9.79
C ASP A 212 -2.56 22.65 8.52
N LEU A 213 -3.83 22.21 8.54
CA LEU A 213 -4.48 21.65 7.35
C LEU A 213 -4.59 22.70 6.23
N LYS A 214 -4.93 23.95 6.55
CA LYS A 214 -4.96 25.04 5.56
C LYS A 214 -3.57 25.28 4.96
N LEU A 215 -2.51 25.19 5.75
CA LEU A 215 -1.13 25.30 5.28
C LEU A 215 -0.74 24.10 4.38
N CYS A 216 -1.06 22.86 4.77
CA CYS A 216 -0.85 21.68 3.94
C CYS A 216 -1.53 21.83 2.56
N ASN A 217 -2.75 22.37 2.53
CA ASN A 217 -3.51 22.50 1.29
C ASN A 217 -2.92 23.54 0.32
N LYS A 218 -2.28 24.59 0.85
CA LYS A 218 -1.64 25.65 0.05
C LYS A 218 -0.23 25.28 -0.43
N GLY A 219 0.36 24.19 0.07
CA GLY A 219 1.69 23.73 -0.33
C GLY A 219 2.86 24.56 0.23
N ASN A 220 2.61 25.45 1.20
CA ASN A 220 3.62 26.37 1.75
C ASN A 220 4.02 25.98 3.17
N ASN A 221 5.33 26.09 3.48
CA ASN A 221 5.96 26.11 4.82
C ASN A 221 5.13 25.48 5.93
N ASN A 222 4.80 24.21 5.77
CA ASN A 222 3.99 23.51 6.75
C ASN A 222 4.88 23.15 7.94
N VAL A 223 4.46 23.56 9.13
CA VAL A 223 5.22 23.36 10.38
C VAL A 223 5.56 21.89 10.59
N ILE A 224 4.65 20.99 10.21
CA ILE A 224 4.82 19.54 10.27
C ILE A 224 6.06 19.08 9.49
N SER A 225 6.27 19.55 8.26
CA SER A 225 7.42 19.19 7.44
C SER A 225 8.71 19.76 7.99
N VAL A 226 8.68 20.99 8.51
CA VAL A 226 9.87 21.60 9.13
C VAL A 226 10.29 20.80 10.35
N ILE A 227 9.35 20.45 11.23
CA ILE A 227 9.63 19.61 12.40
C ILE A 227 10.21 18.26 11.97
N ILE A 228 9.59 17.60 10.98
CA ILE A 228 10.04 16.29 10.51
C ILE A 228 11.42 16.35 9.85
N GLN A 229 11.75 17.44 9.15
CA GLN A 229 13.09 17.66 8.57
C GLN A 229 14.18 17.83 9.64
N GLN A 230 13.83 18.35 10.81
CA GLN A 230 14.76 18.52 11.93
C GLN A 230 14.99 17.22 12.72
N LEU A 231 14.14 16.22 12.54
CA LEU A 231 14.27 14.91 13.16
C LEU A 231 15.00 13.93 12.23
N SER A 232 15.75 13.00 12.81
CA SER A 232 16.41 11.94 12.07
C SER A 232 16.34 10.63 12.85
N GLY A 233 15.94 9.54 12.18
CA GLY A 233 15.83 8.22 12.79
C GLY A 233 14.79 8.13 13.91
N LYS A 234 13.77 9.00 13.90
CA LYS A 234 12.71 9.04 14.92
C LYS A 234 11.40 8.44 14.40
N VAL A 235 10.56 8.02 15.34
CA VAL A 235 9.15 7.73 15.08
C VAL A 235 8.36 8.99 15.40
N VAL A 236 7.56 9.46 14.44
CA VAL A 236 6.72 10.66 14.59
C VAL A 236 5.26 10.27 14.42
N VAL A 237 4.44 10.58 15.41
CA VAL A 237 3.00 10.38 15.36
C VAL A 237 2.32 11.70 15.09
N VAL A 238 1.48 11.75 14.06
CA VAL A 238 0.70 12.93 13.68
C VAL A 238 -0.78 12.59 13.85
N TYR A 239 -1.37 13.09 14.93
CA TYR A 239 -2.78 12.92 15.21
C TYR A 239 -3.62 13.96 14.46
N TYR A 240 -4.69 13.52 13.81
CA TYR A 240 -5.62 14.41 13.10
C TYR A 240 -7.07 14.00 13.31
N LYS A 241 -7.98 14.96 13.14
CA LYS A 241 -9.43 14.72 13.17
C LYS A 241 -9.98 14.72 11.75
N GLU A 242 -10.77 13.70 11.40
CA GLU A 242 -11.40 13.63 10.08
C GLU A 242 -12.69 14.45 10.00
N ASN A 243 -13.07 14.86 8.79
CA ASN A 243 -14.34 15.51 8.52
C ASN A 243 -15.49 14.49 8.61
N LYS A 244 -16.47 14.75 9.48
CA LYS A 244 -17.62 13.86 9.70
C LYS A 244 -18.48 13.64 8.44
N SER A 245 -18.62 14.67 7.61
CA SER A 245 -19.51 14.65 6.43
C SER A 245 -18.79 14.23 5.14
N ARG A 246 -17.45 14.24 5.13
CA ARG A 246 -16.63 13.93 3.95
C ARG A 246 -15.50 12.98 4.34
N PRO A 247 -15.69 11.65 4.18
CA PRO A 247 -14.67 10.66 4.51
C PRO A 247 -13.33 10.95 3.81
N PHE A 248 -12.23 10.78 4.54
CA PHE A 248 -10.86 10.98 4.05
C PHE A 248 -10.55 12.40 3.51
N HIS A 249 -11.35 13.42 3.86
CA HIS A 249 -11.16 14.78 3.37
C HIS A 249 -9.91 15.43 3.98
N ASN A 250 -9.84 15.46 5.31
CA ASN A 250 -8.70 16.01 6.04
C ASN A 250 -7.47 15.13 5.83
N PHE A 251 -7.64 13.80 5.72
CA PHE A 251 -6.54 12.92 5.34
C PHE A 251 -5.90 13.32 4.00
N ARG A 252 -6.71 13.54 2.94
CA ARG A 252 -6.20 13.98 1.62
C ARG A 252 -5.53 15.35 1.65
N ILE A 253 -5.93 16.23 2.58
CA ILE A 253 -5.25 17.51 2.78
C ILE A 253 -3.92 17.30 3.51
N LEU A 254 -3.92 16.49 4.56
CA LEU A 254 -2.74 16.22 5.40
C LEU A 254 -1.62 15.56 4.60
N VAL A 255 -1.91 14.58 3.73
CA VAL A 255 -0.86 13.91 2.92
C VAL A 255 -0.14 14.87 1.98
N LYS A 256 -0.74 16.01 1.61
CA LYS A 256 -0.06 17.05 0.82
C LYS A 256 1.10 17.69 1.57
N CYS A 257 1.05 17.73 2.90
CA CYS A 257 2.21 18.15 3.70
C CYS A 257 3.45 17.29 3.40
N PHE A 258 3.25 16.05 2.94
CA PHE A 258 4.33 15.12 2.62
C PHE A 258 4.70 15.08 1.14
N ASN A 259 4.16 15.99 0.31
CA ASN A 259 4.27 15.99 -1.16
C ASN A 259 3.57 14.80 -1.83
N MET A 260 2.56 14.24 -1.16
CA MET A 260 1.75 13.16 -1.70
C MET A 260 0.41 13.69 -2.20
N ILE A 261 -0.07 13.11 -3.30
CA ILE A 261 -1.40 13.37 -3.83
C ILE A 261 -2.09 12.03 -3.99
N ILE A 262 -3.27 11.90 -3.38
CA ILE A 262 -4.12 10.73 -3.55
C ILE A 262 -5.23 11.11 -4.53
N PRO A 263 -5.39 10.38 -5.63
CA PRO A 263 -6.48 10.57 -6.59
C PRO A 263 -7.84 10.74 -5.91
N LYS A 264 -8.68 11.63 -6.46
CA LYS A 264 -10.01 11.90 -5.89
C LYS A 264 -10.93 10.67 -6.00
N ASP A 265 -10.83 9.96 -7.10
CA ASP A 265 -11.71 8.86 -7.48
C ASP A 265 -11.28 7.51 -6.86
N ILE A 266 -10.17 7.50 -6.12
CA ILE A 266 -9.64 6.31 -5.45
C ILE A 266 -9.71 6.52 -3.95
N LYS A 267 -10.16 5.49 -3.22
CA LYS A 267 -10.07 5.47 -1.76
C LYS A 267 -8.60 5.38 -1.34
N PRO A 268 -8.17 6.10 -0.29
CA PRO A 268 -6.84 5.93 0.26
C PRO A 268 -6.47 4.47 0.52
N GLN A 269 -5.27 4.08 0.09
CA GLN A 269 -4.75 2.72 0.19
C GLN A 269 -3.67 2.65 1.29
N GLY A 270 -3.36 1.45 1.79
CA GLY A 270 -2.31 1.26 2.80
C GLY A 270 -2.71 1.66 4.23
N ILE A 271 -4.00 1.86 4.50
CA ILE A 271 -4.53 2.18 5.83
C ILE A 271 -4.75 0.89 6.63
N TYR A 272 -4.45 0.93 7.93
CA TYR A 272 -4.75 -0.12 8.90
C TYR A 272 -5.41 0.50 10.13
N GLN A 273 -6.66 0.16 10.44
CA GLN A 273 -7.40 0.71 11.59
C GLN A 273 -7.29 2.25 11.70
N LYS A 274 -7.44 2.95 10.58
CA LYS A 274 -7.35 4.42 10.45
C LYS A 274 -5.98 5.00 10.83
N LEU A 275 -4.95 4.17 10.77
CA LEU A 275 -3.55 4.55 10.85
C LEU A 275 -2.91 4.37 9.48
N PHE A 276 -2.15 5.38 9.07
CA PHE A 276 -1.41 5.41 7.81
C PHE A 276 0.09 5.54 8.13
N ARG A 277 0.94 4.77 7.46
CA ARG A 277 2.40 4.78 7.68
C ARG A 277 3.13 5.21 6.42
N LEU A 278 4.20 5.96 6.61
CA LEU A 278 5.16 6.34 5.57
C LEU A 278 6.54 6.57 6.20
N THR A 279 7.59 6.60 5.37
CA THR A 279 8.94 6.97 5.83
C THR A 279 9.43 8.22 5.12
N LYS A 280 9.99 9.19 5.85
CA LYS A 280 10.53 10.43 5.25
C LYS A 280 11.78 10.86 5.98
N ASN A 281 12.86 11.10 5.24
CA ASN A 281 14.17 11.52 5.79
C ASN A 281 14.68 10.60 6.91
N GLY A 282 14.50 9.28 6.75
CA GLY A 282 14.87 8.27 7.75
C GLY A 282 13.96 8.19 8.98
N ASN A 283 12.90 9.00 9.05
CA ASN A 283 11.89 8.92 10.12
C ASN A 283 10.74 8.00 9.71
N GLU A 284 10.17 7.27 10.67
CA GLU A 284 8.91 6.55 10.51
C GLU A 284 7.76 7.48 10.95
N ILE A 285 6.80 7.73 10.07
CA ILE A 285 5.69 8.65 10.32
C ILE A 285 4.38 7.89 10.35
N LEU A 286 3.61 8.08 11.43
CA LEU A 286 2.31 7.47 11.66
C LEU A 286 1.25 8.58 11.67
N LEU A 287 0.40 8.64 10.64
CA LEU A 287 -0.77 9.52 10.63
C LEU A 287 -1.93 8.76 11.26
N ILE A 288 -2.45 9.23 12.40
CA ILE A 288 -3.45 8.51 13.18
C ILE A 288 -4.71 9.36 13.31
N GLU A 289 -5.81 8.84 12.78
CA GLU A 289 -7.12 9.50 12.86
C GLU A 289 -7.68 9.45 14.30
N HIS A 290 -8.44 10.47 14.70
CA HIS A 290 -9.10 10.55 16.01
C HIS A 290 -9.97 9.33 16.35
N ALA A 291 -10.60 8.70 15.35
CA ALA A 291 -11.42 7.52 15.57
C ALA A 291 -10.65 6.19 15.42
N SER A 292 -9.32 6.23 15.37
CA SER A 292 -8.44 5.06 15.43
C SER A 292 -8.33 4.55 16.89
N PRO A 293 -8.23 3.23 17.12
CA PRO A 293 -7.90 2.70 18.45
C PRO A 293 -6.51 3.10 18.96
N PHE A 294 -5.66 3.65 18.09
CA PHE A 294 -4.32 4.14 18.43
C PHE A 294 -4.28 5.63 18.81
N PHE A 295 -5.43 6.32 18.77
CA PHE A 295 -5.50 7.72 19.13
C PHE A 295 -5.23 7.93 20.63
N LYS A 296 -4.33 8.86 20.96
CA LYS A 296 -4.11 9.32 22.33
C LYS A 296 -4.46 10.79 22.43
N PRO A 297 -5.42 11.18 23.29
CA PRO A 297 -5.77 12.58 23.45
C PRO A 297 -4.57 13.38 23.95
N GLN A 298 -4.49 14.65 23.54
CA GLN A 298 -3.52 15.56 24.13
C GLN A 298 -3.83 15.66 25.63
N LEU A 299 -2.87 15.30 26.48
CA LEU A 299 -3.00 15.56 27.90
C LEU A 299 -3.19 17.07 28.06
N PRO A 300 -4.21 17.54 28.79
CA PRO A 300 -4.29 18.95 29.12
C PRO A 300 -2.96 19.32 29.78
N LEU A 301 -2.34 20.40 29.30
CA LEU A 301 -1.25 21.03 30.03
C LEU A 301 -1.75 21.15 31.46
N LYS A 302 -1.10 20.48 32.41
CA LYS A 302 -1.38 20.73 33.83
C LYS A 302 -1.15 22.23 33.98
N SER A 303 -2.23 23.00 34.07
CA SER A 303 -2.16 24.33 34.60
C SER A 303 -1.57 24.12 35.99
N ASN A 304 -0.31 24.51 36.16
CA ASN A 304 0.23 24.76 37.49
C ASN A 304 -0.68 25.86 38.06
N ILE A 305 -1.72 25.43 38.76
CA ILE A 305 -2.56 26.24 39.61
C ILE A 305 -1.87 26.23 40.96
N SER A 306 -1.72 27.46 41.48
CA SER A 306 -1.02 27.95 42.69
C SER A 306 0.50 27.85 42.66
#